data_AF-X1GY07-F1
#
_entry.id   AF-X1GY07-F1
#
_cell.length_a   1.000
_cell.length_b   1.000
_cell.length_c   1.000
_cell.angle_alpha   90.00
_cell.angle_beta   90.00
_cell.angle_gamma   90.00
#
_symmetry.space_group_name_H-M   'P 1'
#
loop_
_entity.id
_entity.type
_entity.pdbx_description
1 polymer ?
#
loop_
_entity_poly.entity_id
_entity_poly.type
_entity_poly.pdbx_seq_one_letter_code
_entity_poly.pdbx_strand_id
1 'polypeptide(L)'
;MKLKVWFLETRPQFLLLSVVLAFLGTCIAWYDGYFHLGYALLAFFGLLLCHISVNVLNDYFDYRSGIDLEVRRTPFSGGSGILPAALLKPRQVFWFGLVSFLLAVPIGVYFVVTLDKGWQLLPLLLVAAVCIILYTPFITKVGWPEWAPGLGMG
;
A
#
# COMPACT_ATOMS: atom_id res chain seq x y z
N MET A 1 15.08 -13.85 13.42
CA MET A 1 13.65 -14.00 13.79
C MET A 1 12.85 -12.70 13.64
N LYS A 2 13.32 -11.52 14.10
CA LYS A 2 12.57 -10.26 13.96
C LYS A 2 12.30 -9.81 12.50
N LEU A 3 13.30 -9.84 11.61
CA LEU A 3 13.14 -9.34 10.24
C LEU A 3 12.09 -10.11 9.42
N LYS A 4 12.03 -11.45 9.60
CA LYS A 4 11.01 -12.29 8.96
C LYS A 4 9.59 -11.90 9.38
N VAL A 5 9.40 -11.54 10.65
CA VAL A 5 8.09 -11.09 11.18
C VAL A 5 7.68 -9.78 10.51
N TRP A 6 8.57 -8.79 10.43
CA TRP A 6 8.31 -7.54 9.73
C TRP A 6 8.03 -7.73 8.23
N PHE A 7 8.72 -8.67 7.58
CA PHE A 7 8.43 -9.00 6.19
C PHE A 7 7.08 -9.70 5.99
N LEU A 8 6.66 -10.56 6.94
CA LEU A 8 5.34 -11.20 6.88
C LEU A 8 4.21 -10.21 7.18
N GLU A 9 4.46 -9.22 8.03
CA GLU A 9 3.55 -8.11 8.34
C GLU A 9 3.14 -7.34 7.08
N THR A 10 4.05 -7.17 6.10
CA THR A 10 3.72 -6.48 4.84
C THR A 10 2.79 -7.28 3.91
N ARG A 11 2.44 -8.51 4.28
CA ARG A 11 1.63 -9.46 3.50
C ARG A 11 2.20 -9.66 2.08
N PRO A 12 3.40 -10.24 1.94
CA PRO A 12 4.18 -10.25 0.70
C PRO A 12 3.48 -10.91 -0.49
N GLN A 13 2.54 -11.83 -0.25
CA GLN A 13 1.73 -12.45 -1.29
C GLN A 13 0.88 -11.44 -2.08
N PHE A 14 0.45 -10.33 -1.45
CA PHE A 14 -0.32 -9.28 -2.13
C PHE A 14 0.61 -8.28 -2.84
N LEU A 15 1.83 -8.09 -2.36
CA LEU A 15 2.80 -7.16 -2.96
C LEU A 15 3.21 -7.52 -4.39
N LEU A 16 2.99 -8.77 -4.82
CA LEU A 16 3.17 -9.18 -6.22
C LEU A 16 2.36 -8.31 -7.19
N LEU A 17 1.19 -7.82 -6.79
CA LEU A 17 0.39 -6.92 -7.62
C LEU A 17 1.14 -5.62 -7.94
N SER A 18 1.85 -5.04 -6.97
CA SER A 18 2.68 -3.84 -7.19
C SER A 18 3.81 -4.10 -8.18
N VAL A 19 4.41 -5.30 -8.14
CA VAL A 19 5.46 -5.69 -9.10
C VAL A 19 4.89 -5.73 -10.52
N VAL A 20 3.73 -6.36 -10.69
CA VAL A 20 3.06 -6.49 -11.99
C VAL A 20 2.64 -5.12 -12.53
N LEU A 21 2.03 -4.27 -11.71
CA LEU A 21 1.59 -2.93 -12.13
C LEU A 21 2.77 -2.01 -12.48
N ALA A 22 3.84 -2.02 -11.69
CA ALA A 22 5.04 -1.25 -11.99
C ALA A 22 5.71 -1.75 -13.29
N PHE A 23 5.75 -3.06 -13.50
CA PHE A 23 6.26 -3.63 -14.74
C PHE A 23 5.41 -3.23 -15.94
N LEU A 24 4.07 -3.31 -15.83
CA LEU A 24 3.15 -2.88 -16.87
C LEU A 24 3.35 -1.40 -17.23
N GLY A 25 3.37 -0.50 -16.23
CA GLY A 25 3.61 0.92 -16.48
C GLY A 25 4.97 1.18 -17.13
N THR A 26 5.99 0.41 -16.75
CA THR A 26 7.32 0.47 -17.38
C THR A 26 7.28 0.02 -18.84
N CYS A 27 6.55 -1.05 -19.17
CA CYS A 27 6.36 -1.51 -20.54
C CYS A 27 5.60 -0.50 -21.40
N ILE A 28 4.58 0.17 -20.85
CA ILE A 28 3.86 1.25 -21.55
C ILE A 28 4.81 2.41 -21.85
N ALA A 29 5.56 2.88 -20.85
CA ALA A 29 6.55 3.94 -21.05
C ALA A 29 7.63 3.56 -22.08
N TRP A 30 8.04 2.28 -22.10
CA TRP A 30 8.95 1.74 -23.11
C TRP A 30 8.36 1.77 -24.51
N TYR A 31 7.12 1.29 -24.65
CA TYR A 31 6.41 1.26 -25.93
C TYR A 31 6.24 2.67 -26.52
N ASP A 32 5.93 3.65 -25.69
CA ASP A 32 5.74 5.05 -26.10
C ASP A 32 7.06 5.84 -26.27
N GLY A 33 8.21 5.21 -26.03
CA GLY A 33 9.53 5.85 -26.21
C GLY A 33 9.98 6.77 -25.06
N TYR A 34 9.30 6.73 -23.92
CA TYR A 34 9.59 7.54 -22.73
C TYR A 34 10.27 6.76 -21.59
N PHE A 35 10.79 5.57 -21.87
CA PHE A 35 11.41 4.76 -20.83
C PHE A 35 12.63 5.43 -20.21
N HIS A 36 12.63 5.46 -18.88
CA HIS A 36 13.78 5.87 -18.09
C HIS A 36 13.88 4.94 -16.87
N LEU A 37 15.00 4.21 -16.76
CA LEU A 37 15.20 3.21 -15.70
C LEU A 37 15.06 3.82 -14.30
N GLY A 38 15.59 5.03 -14.08
CA GLY A 38 15.49 5.70 -12.79
C GLY A 38 14.04 6.02 -12.41
N TYR A 39 13.19 6.38 -13.38
CA TYR A 39 11.78 6.65 -13.14
C TYR A 39 11.00 5.36 -12.90
N ALA A 40 11.32 4.30 -13.64
CA ALA A 40 10.74 2.97 -13.42
C ALA A 40 11.01 2.46 -11.99
N LEU A 41 12.26 2.59 -11.52
CA LEU A 41 12.64 2.17 -10.16
C LEU A 41 11.95 3.04 -9.09
N LEU A 42 11.94 4.37 -9.26
CA LEU A 42 11.26 5.26 -8.31
C LEU A 42 9.76 4.96 -8.24
N ALA A 43 9.09 4.80 -9.39
CA ALA A 43 7.67 4.44 -9.44
C ALA A 43 7.40 3.09 -8.78
N PHE A 44 8.25 2.08 -9.04
CA PHE A 44 8.17 0.78 -8.38
C PHE A 44 8.27 0.90 -6.85
N PHE A 45 9.28 1.58 -6.32
CA PHE A 45 9.44 1.73 -4.88
C PHE A 45 8.32 2.55 -4.25
N GLY A 46 7.85 3.61 -4.91
CA GLY A 46 6.69 4.39 -4.47
C GLY A 46 5.43 3.54 -4.36
N LEU A 47 5.11 2.77 -5.41
CA LEU A 47 3.96 1.87 -5.43
C LEU A 47 4.07 0.77 -4.37
N LEU A 48 5.27 0.17 -4.23
CA LEU A 48 5.52 -0.85 -3.22
C LEU A 48 5.33 -0.31 -1.80
N LEU A 49 5.85 0.89 -1.50
CA LEU A 49 5.69 1.54 -0.20
C LEU A 49 4.23 1.88 0.11
N CYS A 50 3.47 2.36 -0.87
CA CYS A 50 2.03 2.60 -0.74
C CYS A 50 1.27 1.30 -0.43
N HIS A 51 1.58 0.20 -1.14
CA HIS A 51 0.94 -1.09 -0.92
C HIS A 51 1.30 -1.69 0.45
N ILE A 52 2.57 -1.59 0.86
CA ILE A 52 2.99 -1.96 2.21
C ILE A 52 2.19 -1.15 3.23
N SER A 53 2.08 0.16 3.05
CA SER A 53 1.37 1.03 3.99
C SER A 53 -0.09 0.63 4.17
N VAL A 54 -0.86 0.47 3.09
CA VAL A 54 -2.28 0.12 3.19
C VAL A 54 -2.48 -1.26 3.82
N ASN A 55 -1.62 -2.25 3.50
CA ASN A 55 -1.70 -3.58 4.09
C ASN A 55 -1.45 -3.56 5.61
N VAL A 56 -0.42 -2.83 6.04
CA VAL A 56 0.00 -2.77 7.44
C VAL A 56 -0.96 -1.91 8.28
N LEU A 57 -1.44 -0.78 7.74
CA LEU A 57 -2.46 0.03 8.40
C LEU A 57 -3.79 -0.73 8.51
N ASN A 58 -4.15 -1.50 7.48
CA ASN A 58 -5.32 -2.37 7.53
C ASN A 58 -5.22 -3.39 8.66
N ASP A 59 -4.10 -4.11 8.79
CA ASP A 59 -3.85 -5.07 9.87
C ASP A 59 -3.96 -4.40 11.26
N TYR A 60 -3.42 -3.19 11.41
CA TYR A 60 -3.53 -2.44 12.66
C TYR A 60 -4.98 -2.09 13.01
N PHE A 61 -5.76 -1.56 12.06
CA PHE A 61 -7.12 -1.12 12.32
C PHE A 61 -8.09 -2.30 12.51
N ASP A 62 -7.89 -3.41 11.79
CA ASP A 62 -8.69 -4.63 11.93
C ASP A 62 -8.38 -5.36 13.25
N TYR A 63 -7.12 -5.37 13.69
CA TYR A 63 -6.79 -5.83 15.03
C TYR A 63 -7.38 -4.93 16.12
N ARG A 64 -7.34 -3.60 15.92
CA ARG A 64 -7.91 -2.62 16.88
C ARG A 64 -9.43 -2.69 16.96
N SER A 65 -10.13 -3.10 15.90
CA SER A 65 -11.57 -3.29 15.90
C SER A 65 -11.99 -4.61 16.55
N GLY A 66 -11.05 -5.55 16.70
CA GLY A 66 -11.27 -6.88 17.29
C GLY A 66 -11.67 -7.96 16.28
N ILE A 67 -11.94 -7.59 15.03
CA ILE A 67 -12.42 -8.52 13.99
C ILE A 67 -11.40 -9.65 13.75
N ASP A 68 -10.11 -9.33 13.73
CA ASP A 68 -9.04 -10.33 13.53
C ASP A 68 -8.95 -11.38 14.66
N LEU A 69 -9.58 -11.12 15.82
CA LEU A 69 -9.63 -12.07 16.94
C LEU A 69 -10.81 -13.04 16.84
N GLU A 70 -11.84 -12.69 16.06
CA GLU A 70 -13.09 -13.45 15.95
C GLU A 70 -13.16 -14.29 14.65
N VAL A 71 -12.34 -13.95 13.65
CA VAL A 71 -12.38 -14.59 12.33
C VAL A 71 -11.39 -15.76 12.23
N ARG A 72 -11.83 -16.85 11.62
CA ARG A 72 -10.95 -17.96 11.22
C ARG A 72 -10.10 -17.53 10.03
N ARG A 73 -8.80 -17.40 10.26
CA ARG A 73 -7.83 -17.01 9.23
C ARG A 73 -7.80 -17.97 8.04
N THR A 74 -7.70 -17.40 6.84
CA THR A 74 -7.44 -18.11 5.57
C THR A 74 -6.20 -17.50 4.91
N PRO A 75 -5.69 -18.06 3.79
CA PRO A 75 -4.59 -17.42 3.06
C PRO A 75 -4.91 -16.00 2.55
N PHE A 76 -6.19 -15.65 2.44
CA PHE A 76 -6.67 -14.39 1.85
C PHE A 76 -7.40 -13.47 2.85
N SER A 77 -7.74 -13.93 4.06
CA SER A 77 -8.52 -13.20 5.06
C SER A 77 -8.02 -13.44 6.49
N GLY A 78 -8.31 -12.50 7.41
CA GLY A 78 -7.84 -12.51 8.80
C GLY A 78 -6.42 -11.97 8.97
N GLY A 79 -6.04 -10.97 8.16
CA GLY A 79 -4.80 -10.23 8.29
C GLY A 79 -3.49 -11.02 8.11
N SER A 80 -2.40 -10.39 8.55
CA SER A 80 -1.06 -10.96 8.61
C SER A 80 -0.95 -12.07 9.67
N GLY A 81 -1.81 -12.02 10.70
CA GLY A 81 -1.78 -12.88 11.88
C GLY A 81 -0.68 -12.54 12.89
N ILE A 82 0.12 -11.50 12.65
CA ILE A 82 1.25 -11.10 13.51
C ILE A 82 0.77 -10.43 14.80
N LEU A 83 -0.24 -9.55 14.71
CA LEU A 83 -0.83 -8.88 15.88
C LEU A 83 -1.62 -9.84 16.79
N PRO A 84 -2.51 -10.72 16.29
CA PRO A 84 -3.15 -11.76 17.09
C PRO A 84 -2.16 -12.70 17.78
N ALA A 85 -1.03 -13.01 17.13
CA ALA A 85 0.04 -13.83 17.70
C ALA A 85 0.98 -13.08 18.67
N ALA A 86 0.72 -11.79 18.94
CA ALA A 86 1.53 -10.93 19.81
C ALA A 86 3.02 -10.84 19.42
N LEU A 87 3.34 -11.03 18.14
CA LEU A 87 4.72 -11.01 17.64
C LEU A 87 5.26 -9.59 17.43
N LEU A 88 4.36 -8.62 17.20
CA LEU A 88 4.64 -7.19 17.18
C LEU A 88 3.63 -6.44 18.05
N LYS A 89 4.01 -5.25 18.54
CA LYS A 89 3.08 -4.37 19.25
C LYS A 89 2.21 -3.60 18.25
N PRO A 90 0.92 -3.36 18.50
CA PRO A 90 0.05 -2.57 17.60
C PRO A 90 0.64 -1.20 17.24
N ARG A 91 1.26 -0.51 18.21
CA ARG A 91 1.93 0.77 17.97
C ARG A 91 3.08 0.66 16.94
N GLN A 92 3.82 -0.45 16.94
CA GLN A 92 4.91 -0.68 15.98
C GLN A 92 4.37 -0.87 14.56
N VAL A 93 3.29 -1.63 14.42
CA VAL A 93 2.61 -1.86 13.14
C VAL A 93 2.04 -0.56 12.59
N PHE A 94 1.35 0.23 13.43
CA PHE A 94 0.84 1.55 13.03
C PHE A 94 1.95 2.47 12.50
N TRP A 95 3.05 2.62 13.23
CA TRP A 95 4.16 3.46 12.80
C TRP A 95 4.86 2.91 11.56
N PHE A 96 4.93 1.59 11.37
CA PHE A 96 5.50 1.01 10.17
C PHE A 96 4.66 1.31 8.93
N GLY A 97 3.35 1.18 9.02
CA GLY A 97 2.44 1.56 7.94
C GLY A 97 2.53 3.06 7.63
N LEU A 98 2.53 3.90 8.67
CA LEU A 98 2.61 5.36 8.50
C LEU A 98 3.95 5.83 7.93
N VAL A 99 5.07 5.29 8.42
CA VAL A 99 6.41 5.61 7.88
C VAL A 99 6.53 5.15 6.43
N SER A 100 6.00 3.97 6.07
CA SER A 100 6.01 3.51 4.67
C SER A 100 5.26 4.49 3.75
N PHE A 101 4.10 4.99 4.19
CA PHE A 101 3.38 6.04 3.45
C PHE A 101 4.18 7.34 3.34
N LEU A 102 4.73 7.82 4.47
CA LEU A 102 5.53 9.05 4.48
C LEU A 102 6.79 8.96 3.62
N LEU A 103 7.37 7.77 3.46
CA LEU A 103 8.50 7.53 2.54
C LEU A 103 8.06 7.52 1.06
N ALA A 104 6.82 7.15 0.76
CA ALA A 104 6.29 7.21 -0.60
C ALA A 104 5.96 8.64 -1.05
N VAL A 105 5.57 9.53 -0.12
CA VAL A 105 5.18 10.92 -0.42
C VAL A 105 6.26 11.70 -1.19
N PRO A 106 7.55 11.71 -0.78
CA PRO A 106 8.61 12.38 -1.53
C PRO A 106 8.75 11.90 -2.97
N ILE A 107 8.50 10.61 -3.24
CA ILE A 107 8.57 10.04 -4.59
C ILE A 107 7.44 10.61 -5.46
N GLY A 108 6.22 10.67 -4.92
CA GLY A 108 5.09 11.30 -5.61
C GLY A 108 5.33 12.78 -5.88
N VAL A 109 5.81 13.52 -4.87
CA VAL A 109 6.16 14.95 -5.00
C VAL A 109 7.24 15.15 -6.05
N TYR A 110 8.27 14.30 -6.09
CA TYR A 110 9.32 14.36 -7.10
C TYR A 110 8.75 14.26 -8.51
N PHE A 111 7.86 13.31 -8.80
CA PHE A 111 7.23 13.19 -10.11
C PHE A 111 6.33 14.38 -10.46
N VAL A 112 5.60 14.92 -9.48
CA VAL A 112 4.73 16.09 -9.68
C VAL A 112 5.54 17.31 -10.10
N VAL A 113 6.70 17.53 -9.48
CA VAL A 113 7.52 18.74 -9.69
C VAL A 113 8.47 18.61 -10.89
N THR A 114 8.94 17.39 -11.20
CA THR A 114 10.01 17.19 -12.21
C THR A 114 9.47 16.93 -13.62
N LEU A 115 8.27 16.37 -13.75
CA LEU A 115 7.68 16.08 -15.07
C LEU A 115 6.88 17.28 -15.59
N ASP A 116 6.97 17.57 -16.90
CA ASP A 116 6.29 18.71 -17.53
C ASP A 116 4.77 18.73 -17.30
N LYS A 117 4.16 17.56 -17.13
CA LYS A 117 2.73 17.39 -16.80
C LYS A 117 2.53 16.64 -15.47
N GLY A 118 3.53 16.66 -14.59
CA GLY A 118 3.50 15.95 -13.31
C GLY A 118 2.34 16.37 -12.41
N TRP A 119 1.89 17.62 -12.50
CA TRP A 119 0.70 18.10 -11.78
C TRP A 119 -0.57 17.29 -12.05
N GLN A 120 -0.67 16.62 -13.20
CA GLN A 120 -1.80 15.74 -13.54
C GLN A 120 -1.85 14.48 -12.65
N LEU A 121 -0.74 14.13 -12.00
CA LEU A 121 -0.68 13.04 -11.02
C LEU A 121 -1.27 13.46 -9.67
N LEU A 122 -1.39 14.76 -9.38
CA LEU A 122 -1.79 15.24 -8.06
C LEU A 122 -3.17 14.71 -7.63
N PRO A 123 -4.24 14.73 -8.47
CA PRO A 123 -5.52 14.16 -8.08
C PRO A 123 -5.43 12.66 -7.76
N LEU A 124 -4.67 11.90 -8.55
CA LEU A 124 -4.44 10.46 -8.33
C LEU A 124 -3.73 10.21 -6.99
N LEU A 125 -2.66 10.97 -6.70
CA LEU A 125 -1.90 10.85 -5.46
C LEU A 125 -2.74 11.23 -4.22
N LEU A 126 -3.60 12.25 -4.34
CA LEU A 126 -4.51 12.64 -3.27
C LEU A 126 -5.57 11.56 -3.00
N VAL A 127 -6.19 11.02 -4.05
CA VAL A 127 -7.13 9.90 -3.92
C VAL A 127 -6.44 8.69 -3.31
N ALA A 128 -5.23 8.34 -3.76
CA ALA A 128 -4.45 7.25 -3.19
C ALA A 128 -4.16 7.48 -1.70
N ALA A 129 -3.73 8.68 -1.30
CA ALA A 129 -3.48 9.01 0.10
C ALA A 129 -4.74 8.90 0.97
N VAL A 130 -5.88 9.40 0.48
CA VAL A 130 -7.19 9.27 1.13
C VAL A 130 -7.55 7.80 1.28
N CYS A 131 -7.44 7.01 0.22
CA CYS A 131 -7.68 5.57 0.28
C CYS A 131 -6.77 4.92 1.31
N ILE A 132 -5.45 5.09 1.27
CA ILE A 132 -4.50 4.45 2.20
C ILE A 132 -4.85 4.75 3.67
N ILE A 133 -5.14 6.01 4.00
CA ILE A 133 -5.37 6.44 5.39
C ILE A 133 -6.78 6.08 5.87
N LEU A 134 -7.79 6.23 5.01
CA LEU A 134 -9.19 6.09 5.40
C LEU A 134 -9.78 4.72 5.08
N TYR A 135 -9.05 3.84 4.39
CA TYR A 135 -9.54 2.53 3.94
C TYR A 135 -10.24 1.76 5.06
N THR A 136 -9.51 1.34 6.07
CA THR A 136 -10.07 0.55 7.17
C THR A 136 -10.83 1.35 8.23
N PRO A 137 -10.42 2.58 8.64
CA PRO A 137 -11.15 3.27 9.68
C PRO A 137 -12.51 3.80 9.21
N PHE A 138 -12.70 4.04 7.91
CA PHE A 138 -13.91 4.64 7.34
C PHE A 138 -14.48 3.88 6.13
N ILE A 139 -13.71 3.70 5.05
CA ILE A 139 -14.24 3.21 3.77
C ILE A 139 -14.85 1.82 3.91
N THR A 140 -14.17 0.88 4.58
CA THR A 140 -14.68 -0.49 4.80
C THR A 140 -15.95 -0.55 5.64
N LYS A 141 -16.31 0.53 6.34
CA LYS A 141 -17.54 0.65 7.13
C LYS A 141 -18.68 1.28 6.34
N VAL A 142 -18.39 1.85 5.17
CA VAL A 142 -19.40 2.23 4.19
C VAL A 142 -19.92 0.93 3.57
N GLY A 143 -21.23 0.79 3.39
CA GLY A 143 -21.83 -0.50 2.99
C GLY A 143 -21.44 -1.06 1.62
N TRP A 144 -20.60 -0.34 0.85
CA TRP A 144 -20.18 -0.68 -0.51
C TRP A 144 -18.69 -0.32 -0.70
N PRO A 145 -17.74 -0.93 0.03
CA PRO A 145 -16.33 -0.53 0.01
C PRO A 145 -15.55 -1.08 -1.19
N GLU A 146 -16.15 -1.97 -2.00
CA GLU A 146 -15.46 -2.76 -3.03
C GLU A 146 -14.89 -1.93 -4.18
N TRP A 147 -15.39 -0.70 -4.36
CA TRP A 147 -14.82 0.23 -5.34
C TRP A 147 -13.40 0.67 -4.96
N ALA A 148 -13.07 0.74 -3.66
CA ALA A 148 -11.80 1.32 -3.22
C ALA A 148 -10.57 0.47 -3.54
N PRO A 149 -10.59 -0.88 -3.40
CA PRO A 149 -9.53 -1.73 -3.92
C PRO A 149 -9.36 -1.60 -5.45
N GLY A 150 -10.47 -1.50 -6.18
CA GLY A 150 -10.45 -1.28 -7.63
C GLY A 150 -9.85 0.07 -8.02
N LEU A 151 -10.23 1.15 -7.34
CA LEU A 151 -9.68 2.49 -7.59
C LEU A 151 -8.22 2.63 -7.15
N GLY A 152 -7.77 1.88 -6.14
CA GLY A 152 -6.40 1.94 -5.64
C GLY A 152 -5.38 1.12 -6.44
N MET A 153 -5.83 0.07 -7.14
CA MET A 153 -4.95 -0.91 -7.81
C MET A 153 -5.35 -1.25 -9.26
N GLY A 154 -6.47 -0.71 -9.75
CA GLY A 154 -7.00 -0.95 -11.10
C GLY A 154 -6.68 0.15 -12.10
#